data_AF-A0A3B4TYR5-F1
#
_entry.id   AF-A0A3B4TYR5-F1
#
_cell.length_a   1.000
_cell.length_b   1.000
_cell.length_c   1.000
_cell.angle_alpha   90.00
_cell.angle_beta   90.00
_cell.angle_gamma   90.00
#
_symmetry.space_group_name_H-M   'P 1'
#
loop_
_entity.id
_entity.type
_entity.pdbx_description
1 polymer ?
#
loop_
_entity_poly.entity_id
_entity_poly.type
_entity_poly.pdbx_seq_one_letter_code
_entity_poly.pdbx_strand_id
1 'polypeptide(L)'
;RVRMIASDLHCEIVDLSGEENITELCKRKKKIKTTYSPGLSTEIPVVGHVDTAEFMNAATQGKLNVIDKYLADGGDPNVHDELKRTALHRASLEGHATVVQSLLEKGADVNFKDRLGSRAIHWACRGGSLEVVKALKSHGDDLNVRDKLYSTPLHVATRTGHTAIVEYLLSCGAKINCRDREGDTALHDAVRLNRYKIAKLLIFAGADTKIKNHAGESLDRHAFEAPFVSSWKWM
;
A
#
# COMPACT_ATOMS: atom_id res chain seq x y z
N ARG A 1 1.00 -22.84 35.10
CA ARG A 1 -0.39 -22.44 35.41
C ARG A 1 -0.53 -20.98 34.99
N VAL A 2 -0.96 -20.67 33.76
CA VAL A 2 -2.34 -20.69 33.17
C VAL A 2 -3.12 -19.39 33.47
N ARG A 3 -3.36 -18.60 32.39
CA ARG A 3 -4.52 -17.71 32.05
C ARG A 3 -4.75 -16.47 32.95
N MET A 4 -5.35 -15.33 32.52
CA MET A 4 -6.16 -14.92 31.37
C MET A 4 -6.32 -13.36 31.35
N ILE A 5 -6.34 -12.75 30.15
CA ILE A 5 -7.23 -11.71 29.55
C ILE A 5 -7.94 -10.64 30.44
N ALA A 6 -7.85 -9.35 30.06
CA ALA A 6 -8.91 -8.30 29.95
C ALA A 6 -8.25 -6.92 29.76
N SER A 7 -8.37 -6.21 28.61
CA SER A 7 -9.49 -5.38 28.14
C SER A 7 -9.78 -4.16 29.02
N ASP A 8 -9.37 -2.97 28.58
CA ASP A 8 -10.00 -1.70 28.98
C ASP A 8 -9.86 -0.68 27.83
N LEU A 9 -10.79 -0.84 26.88
CA LEU A 9 -11.23 0.20 25.97
C LEU A 9 -12.36 0.93 26.73
N HIS A 10 -12.16 2.18 27.14
CA HIS A 10 -13.28 3.03 27.53
C HIS A 10 -13.39 4.17 26.52
N CYS A 11 -14.25 3.94 25.53
CA CYS A 11 -14.82 4.98 24.70
C CYS A 11 -15.79 5.77 25.57
N GLU A 12 -15.50 7.04 25.85
CA GLU A 12 -16.54 8.00 26.22
C GLU A 12 -17.37 8.30 24.97
N ILE A 13 -18.50 7.59 24.86
CA ILE A 13 -19.64 7.99 24.04
C ILE A 13 -20.33 9.10 24.83
N VAL A 14 -20.17 10.35 24.39
CA VAL A 14 -21.00 11.45 24.88
C VAL A 14 -22.31 11.41 24.11
N ASP A 15 -23.39 11.05 24.82
CA ASP A 15 -24.77 11.12 24.38
C ASP A 15 -25.13 12.56 24.00
N LEU A 16 -25.52 12.77 22.74
CA LEU A 16 -26.16 14.00 22.27
C LEU A 16 -27.68 13.83 22.36
N SER A 17 -28.21 14.01 23.58
CA SER A 17 -29.64 14.25 23.78
C SER A 17 -29.83 15.36 24.82
N GLY A 18 -29.83 16.59 24.35
CA GLY A 18 -30.08 17.77 25.18
C GLY A 18 -29.80 19.03 24.38
N GLU A 19 -30.86 19.69 23.91
CA GLU A 19 -30.79 20.99 23.26
C GLU A 19 -30.28 22.06 24.25
N GLU A 20 -28.97 22.33 24.26
CA GLU A 20 -28.41 23.45 25.01
C GLU A 20 -27.63 24.41 24.11
N ASN A 21 -28.38 25.39 23.62
CA ASN A 21 -28.04 26.76 23.23
C ASN A 21 -26.55 27.14 23.13
N ILE A 22 -26.00 27.02 21.91
CA ILE A 22 -24.59 27.20 21.51
C ILE A 22 -24.10 28.67 21.61
N THR A 23 -24.95 29.61 22.02
CA THR A 23 -24.66 31.05 21.99
C THR A 23 -24.04 31.59 23.30
N GLU A 24 -24.12 30.86 24.42
CA GLU A 24 -23.59 31.32 25.72
C GLU A 24 -22.17 30.84 26.09
N LEU A 25 -21.64 29.80 25.43
CA LEU A 25 -20.28 29.29 25.70
C LEU A 25 -19.15 30.23 25.23
N CYS A 26 -19.45 31.20 24.36
CA CYS A 26 -18.44 32.12 23.81
C CYS A 26 -18.16 33.38 24.66
N LYS A 27 -18.83 33.59 25.80
CA LYS A 27 -18.66 34.83 26.60
C LYS A 27 -17.95 34.67 27.94
N ARG A 28 -17.46 33.48 28.29
CA ARG A 28 -16.92 33.21 29.64
C ARG A 28 -15.61 32.41 29.62
N LYS A 29 -14.48 33.09 29.43
CA LYS A 29 -13.23 32.86 30.18
C LYS A 29 -12.23 34.00 29.99
N LYS A 30 -12.24 34.92 30.96
CA LYS A 30 -11.22 35.93 31.22
C LYS A 30 -9.95 35.27 31.82
N LYS A 31 -8.80 35.74 31.36
CA LYS A 31 -7.52 35.92 32.10
C LYS A 31 -7.04 34.75 32.98
N ILE A 32 -6.11 33.95 32.46
CA ILE A 32 -5.06 33.35 33.29
C ILE A 32 -3.80 34.19 33.06
N LYS A 33 -3.28 34.78 34.14
CA LYS A 33 -2.08 35.60 34.18
C LYS A 33 -0.97 34.71 34.77
N THR A 34 -0.07 34.21 33.95
CA THR A 34 1.15 33.51 34.40
C THR A 34 2.35 34.39 34.07
N THR A 35 3.02 34.84 35.12
CA THR A 35 4.29 35.57 35.08
C THR A 35 5.44 34.58 34.96
N TYR A 36 6.17 34.61 33.85
CA TYR A 36 7.56 34.12 33.77
C TYR A 36 8.29 34.91 32.67
N SER A 37 9.45 35.47 33.00
CA SER A 37 10.28 36.32 32.14
C SER A 37 11.38 35.48 31.45
N PRO A 38 12.14 36.01 30.48
CA PRO A 38 12.17 35.49 29.12
C PRO A 38 13.45 34.71 28.79
N GLY A 39 13.36 33.82 27.81
CA GLY A 39 14.54 33.28 27.14
C GLY A 39 14.49 31.77 26.94
N LEU A 40 13.79 31.36 25.88
CA LEU A 40 14.28 30.43 24.86
C LEU A 40 13.13 30.29 23.85
N SER A 41 13.25 30.94 22.71
CA SER A 41 12.36 30.69 21.56
C SER A 41 12.66 29.29 21.05
N THR A 42 12.08 28.27 21.68
CA THR A 42 11.89 27.00 20.99
C THR A 42 10.67 27.20 20.11
N GLU A 43 10.94 27.59 18.87
CA GLU A 43 9.97 27.41 17.79
C GLU A 43 9.56 25.94 17.82
N ILE A 44 8.30 25.69 18.19
CA ILE A 44 7.65 24.42 17.91
C ILE A 44 7.54 24.40 16.38
N PRO A 45 8.15 23.43 15.66
CA PRO A 45 8.03 23.39 14.23
C PRO A 45 6.55 23.12 13.91
N VAL A 46 5.89 24.16 13.43
CA VAL A 46 4.54 24.07 12.87
C VAL A 46 4.71 23.28 11.57
N VAL A 47 4.45 21.97 11.62
CA VAL A 47 4.46 21.11 10.43
C VAL A 47 3.28 21.53 9.55
N GLY A 48 3.54 22.45 8.64
CA GLY A 48 2.57 22.97 7.70
C GLY A 48 3.19 24.01 6.78
N HIS A 49 3.80 23.56 5.67
CA HIS A 49 3.89 24.37 4.47
C HIS A 49 3.10 23.67 3.36
N VAL A 50 2.17 24.42 2.79
CA VAL A 50 1.03 24.03 1.95
C VAL A 50 1.43 23.24 0.68
N ASP A 51 2.71 23.25 0.32
CA ASP A 51 3.21 22.69 -0.94
C ASP A 51 3.33 21.16 -0.92
N THR A 52 3.61 20.54 0.23
CA THR A 52 3.75 19.06 0.29
C THR A 52 2.40 18.38 0.08
N ALA A 53 1.33 18.92 0.69
CA ALA A 53 -0.02 18.37 0.52
C ALA A 53 -0.50 18.56 -0.93
N GLU A 54 -0.22 19.72 -1.53
CA GLU A 54 -0.53 19.98 -2.94
C GLU A 54 0.26 19.07 -3.88
N PHE A 55 1.57 18.92 -3.68
CA PHE A 55 2.43 18.01 -4.43
C PHE A 55 1.94 16.55 -4.35
N MET A 56 1.64 16.09 -3.15
CA MET A 56 1.12 14.74 -2.92
C MET A 56 -0.25 14.51 -3.55
N ASN A 57 -1.12 15.52 -3.53
CA ASN A 57 -2.42 15.46 -4.18
C ASN A 57 -2.30 15.55 -5.72
N ALA A 58 -1.36 16.34 -6.23
CA ALA A 58 -1.04 16.40 -7.65
C ALA A 58 -0.57 15.03 -8.18
N ALA A 59 0.21 14.29 -7.39
CA ALA A 59 0.62 12.93 -7.72
C ALA A 59 -0.57 11.96 -7.78
N THR A 60 -1.54 12.07 -6.86
CA THR A 60 -2.80 11.30 -6.92
C THR A 60 -3.64 11.67 -8.15
N GLN A 61 -3.64 12.93 -8.56
CA GLN A 61 -4.46 13.42 -9.68
C GLN A 61 -3.77 13.28 -11.05
N GLY A 62 -2.51 12.84 -11.10
CA GLY A 62 -1.76 12.74 -12.35
C GLY A 62 -1.33 14.09 -12.94
N LYS A 63 -1.26 15.15 -12.12
CA LYS A 63 -0.94 16.51 -12.55
C LYS A 63 0.57 16.71 -12.73
N LEU A 64 1.10 16.22 -13.85
CA LEU A 64 2.52 16.30 -14.19
C LEU A 64 3.11 17.71 -14.07
N ASN A 65 2.40 18.74 -14.56
CA ASN A 65 2.89 20.13 -14.53
C ASN A 65 3.20 20.63 -13.10
N VAL A 66 2.41 20.21 -12.10
CA VAL A 66 2.61 20.62 -10.71
C VAL A 66 3.80 19.87 -10.11
N ILE A 67 3.94 18.58 -10.45
CA ILE A 67 5.07 17.75 -10.03
C ILE A 67 6.38 18.32 -10.60
N ASP A 68 6.43 18.55 -11.91
CA ASP A 68 7.63 19.07 -12.58
C ASP A 68 8.04 20.44 -12.06
N LYS A 69 7.05 21.32 -11.81
CA LYS A 69 7.31 22.64 -11.24
C LYS A 69 7.89 22.54 -9.82
N TYR A 70 7.24 21.76 -8.94
CA TYR A 70 7.71 21.57 -7.56
C TYR A 70 9.14 21.04 -7.51
N LEU A 71 9.47 20.07 -8.37
CA LEU A 71 10.81 19.48 -8.45
C LEU A 71 11.82 20.42 -9.11
N ALA A 72 11.41 21.23 -10.08
CA ALA A 72 12.26 22.26 -10.68
C ALA A 72 12.61 23.37 -9.69
N ASP A 73 11.69 23.69 -8.76
CA ASP A 73 11.90 24.67 -7.69
C ASP A 73 12.76 24.12 -6.53
N GLY A 74 13.30 22.90 -6.67
CA GLY A 74 14.18 22.27 -5.68
C GLY A 74 13.45 21.50 -4.57
N GLY A 75 12.16 21.20 -4.76
CA GLY A 75 11.38 20.39 -3.85
C GLY A 75 11.91 18.94 -3.74
N ASP A 76 11.79 18.36 -2.56
CA ASP A 76 12.22 16.98 -2.31
C ASP A 76 11.21 15.97 -2.89
N PRO A 77 11.58 15.09 -3.85
CA PRO A 77 10.67 14.08 -4.40
C PRO A 77 10.24 13.01 -3.38
N ASN A 78 10.94 12.89 -2.24
CA ASN A 78 10.73 11.88 -1.22
C ASN A 78 9.93 12.38 -0.01
N VAL A 79 9.34 13.57 -0.10
CA VAL A 79 8.35 14.02 0.89
C VAL A 79 7.23 12.99 1.05
N HIS A 80 6.79 12.82 2.29
CA HIS A 80 5.83 11.77 2.62
C HIS A 80 4.79 12.22 3.64
N ASP A 81 3.64 11.55 3.61
CA ASP A 81 2.58 11.77 4.60
C ASP A 81 2.86 11.03 5.93
N GLU A 82 1.92 11.12 6.88
CA GLU A 82 1.97 10.46 8.19
C GLU A 82 2.07 8.92 8.11
N LEU A 83 1.68 8.34 6.97
CA LEU A 83 1.79 6.91 6.69
C LEU A 83 3.09 6.58 5.93
N LYS A 84 4.02 7.52 5.84
CA LYS A 84 5.28 7.43 5.07
C LYS A 84 5.05 7.12 3.60
N ARG A 85 3.90 7.52 3.03
CA ARG A 85 3.66 7.38 1.59
C ARG A 85 4.19 8.60 0.88
N THR A 86 4.97 8.41 -0.17
CA THR A 86 5.50 9.48 -1.04
C THR A 86 4.59 9.71 -2.25
N ALA A 87 4.88 10.74 -3.04
CA ALA A 87 4.19 11.01 -4.30
C ALA A 87 4.28 9.81 -5.25
N LEU A 88 5.43 9.12 -5.27
CA LEU A 88 5.64 7.91 -6.06
C LEU A 88 4.66 6.79 -5.67
N HIS A 89 4.37 6.59 -4.39
CA HIS A 89 3.39 5.60 -3.94
C HIS A 89 1.98 5.94 -4.44
N ARG A 90 1.58 7.21 -4.37
CA ARG A 90 0.25 7.67 -4.78
C ARG A 90 0.06 7.59 -6.29
N ALA A 91 1.00 8.13 -7.06
CA ALA A 91 0.98 8.05 -8.51
C ALA A 91 1.01 6.59 -8.99
N SER A 92 1.74 5.71 -8.28
CA SER A 92 1.78 4.29 -8.61
C SER A 92 0.45 3.58 -8.38
N LEU A 93 -0.25 3.89 -7.28
CA LEU A 93 -1.59 3.34 -7.02
C LEU A 93 -2.60 3.77 -8.08
N GLU A 94 -2.57 5.04 -8.48
CA GLU A 94 -3.53 5.59 -9.43
C GLU A 94 -3.18 5.29 -10.90
N GLY A 95 -1.98 4.75 -11.16
CA GLY A 95 -1.56 4.34 -12.50
C GLY A 95 -1.03 5.48 -13.38
N HIS A 96 -0.62 6.60 -12.80
CA HIS A 96 -0.13 7.77 -13.54
C HIS A 96 1.32 7.57 -14.00
N ALA A 97 1.51 6.76 -15.04
CA ALA A 97 2.83 6.36 -15.54
C ALA A 97 3.76 7.53 -15.89
N THR A 98 3.23 8.62 -16.46
CA THR A 98 4.02 9.82 -16.79
C THR A 98 4.54 10.53 -15.55
N VAL A 99 3.71 10.64 -14.50
CA VAL A 99 4.12 11.20 -13.21
C VAL A 99 5.14 10.30 -12.52
N VAL A 100 4.94 8.98 -12.56
CA VAL A 100 5.90 8.01 -12.00
C VAL A 100 7.26 8.14 -12.69
N GLN A 101 7.29 8.24 -14.02
CA GLN A 101 8.54 8.44 -14.78
C GLN A 101 9.24 9.73 -14.37
N SER A 102 8.53 10.87 -14.38
CA SER A 102 9.12 12.15 -13.97
C SER A 102 9.68 12.10 -12.54
N LEU A 103 8.92 11.54 -11.58
CA LEU A 103 9.38 11.40 -10.20
C LEU A 103 10.68 10.58 -10.10
N LEU A 104 10.77 9.45 -10.81
CA LEU A 104 11.96 8.59 -10.80
C LEU A 104 13.17 9.27 -11.47
N GLU A 105 12.96 9.93 -12.60
CA GLU A 105 14.01 10.69 -13.30
C GLU A 105 14.54 11.85 -12.46
N LYS A 106 13.69 12.42 -11.60
CA LYS A 106 14.02 13.54 -10.70
C LYS A 106 14.47 13.10 -9.31
N GLY A 107 14.80 11.82 -9.12
CA GLY A 107 15.45 11.33 -7.90
C GLY A 107 14.52 10.84 -6.80
N ALA A 108 13.26 10.50 -7.11
CA ALA A 108 12.42 9.76 -6.18
C ALA A 108 13.05 8.38 -5.89
N ASP A 109 13.15 8.03 -4.60
CA ASP A 109 13.68 6.75 -4.17
C ASP A 109 12.66 5.64 -4.44
N VAL A 110 12.97 4.82 -5.44
CA VAL A 110 12.18 3.63 -5.80
C VAL A 110 12.09 2.61 -4.65
N ASN A 111 13.07 2.62 -3.74
CA ASN A 111 13.13 1.70 -2.60
C ASN A 111 12.40 2.21 -1.36
N PHE A 112 11.86 3.43 -1.39
CA PHE A 112 11.20 4.05 -0.25
C PHE A 112 10.05 3.16 0.25
N LYS A 113 9.98 2.94 1.56
CA LYS A 113 8.98 2.09 2.20
C LYS A 113 7.99 2.91 3.01
N ASP A 114 6.71 2.64 2.80
CA ASP A 114 5.66 3.20 3.63
C ASP A 114 5.61 2.55 5.03
N ARG A 115 4.63 2.95 5.85
CA ARG A 115 4.46 2.42 7.21
C ARG A 115 4.17 0.92 7.24
N LEU A 116 3.65 0.33 6.17
CA LEU A 116 3.42 -1.10 6.02
C LEU A 116 4.64 -1.83 5.42
N GLY A 117 5.74 -1.11 5.15
CA GLY A 117 6.92 -1.68 4.50
C GLY A 117 6.76 -1.85 2.99
N SER A 118 5.64 -1.39 2.43
CA SER A 118 5.35 -1.48 1.00
C SER A 118 6.12 -0.40 0.25
N ARG A 119 6.72 -0.80 -0.86
CA ARG A 119 7.29 0.09 -1.89
C ARG A 119 6.26 0.46 -2.96
N ALA A 120 6.60 1.44 -3.78
CA ALA A 120 5.81 1.88 -4.94
C ALA A 120 5.29 0.72 -5.81
N ILE A 121 6.09 -0.33 -6.04
CA ILE A 121 5.66 -1.48 -6.84
C ILE A 121 4.50 -2.27 -6.25
N HIS A 122 4.36 -2.35 -4.92
CA HIS A 122 3.19 -2.99 -4.30
C HIS A 122 1.93 -2.17 -4.61
N TRP A 123 2.04 -0.84 -4.57
CA TRP A 123 0.93 0.06 -4.88
C TRP A 123 0.58 0.01 -6.37
N ALA A 124 1.57 -0.07 -7.26
CA ALA A 124 1.35 -0.29 -8.70
C ALA A 124 0.63 -1.62 -8.97
N CYS A 125 1.06 -2.70 -8.32
CA CYS A 125 0.40 -4.01 -8.40
C CYS A 125 -1.00 -4.01 -7.76
N ARG A 126 -1.28 -3.10 -6.83
CA ARG A 126 -2.63 -2.91 -6.28
C ARG A 126 -3.53 -2.12 -7.23
N GLY A 127 -2.99 -1.05 -7.80
CA GLY A 127 -3.66 -0.14 -8.74
C GLY A 127 -3.99 -0.77 -10.09
N GLY A 128 -3.13 -1.67 -10.57
CA GLY A 128 -3.38 -2.41 -11.81
C GLY A 128 -2.78 -1.82 -13.07
N SER A 129 -1.94 -0.78 -12.96
CA SER A 129 -1.21 -0.24 -14.11
C SER A 129 0.06 -1.04 -14.39
N LEU A 130 0.07 -1.78 -15.51
CA LEU A 130 1.23 -2.52 -15.97
C LEU A 130 2.37 -1.58 -16.41
N GLU A 131 2.02 -0.42 -16.96
CA GLU A 131 2.95 0.61 -17.41
C GLU A 131 3.77 1.14 -16.23
N VAL A 132 3.13 1.41 -15.10
CA VAL A 132 3.82 1.80 -13.86
C VAL A 132 4.74 0.67 -13.36
N VAL A 133 4.27 -0.57 -13.34
CA VAL A 133 5.10 -1.72 -12.90
C VAL A 133 6.36 -1.85 -13.78
N LYS A 134 6.22 -1.70 -15.09
CA LYS A 134 7.34 -1.69 -16.04
C LYS A 134 8.29 -0.52 -15.78
N ALA A 135 7.77 0.68 -15.55
CA ALA A 135 8.57 1.87 -15.26
C ALA A 135 9.36 1.72 -13.95
N LEU A 136 8.76 1.18 -12.88
CA LEU A 136 9.45 0.91 -11.63
C LEU A 136 10.55 -0.14 -11.81
N LYS A 137 10.26 -1.21 -12.57
CA LYS A 137 11.25 -2.25 -12.87
C LYS A 137 12.43 -1.72 -13.68
N SER A 138 12.19 -0.85 -14.67
CA SER A 138 13.27 -0.26 -15.48
C SER A 138 14.18 0.65 -14.66
N HIS A 139 13.67 1.25 -13.57
CA HIS A 139 14.44 2.04 -12.61
C HIS A 139 15.04 1.22 -11.47
N GLY A 140 15.09 -0.11 -11.62
CA GLY A 140 15.82 -0.99 -10.71
C GLY A 140 15.05 -1.51 -9.50
N ASP A 141 13.71 -1.36 -9.45
CA ASP A 141 12.93 -1.97 -8.37
C ASP A 141 13.05 -3.51 -8.38
N ASP A 142 13.04 -4.10 -7.18
CA ASP A 142 13.10 -5.54 -6.96
C ASP A 142 11.67 -6.11 -6.93
N LEU A 143 11.34 -6.98 -7.87
CA LEU A 143 10.03 -7.65 -7.98
C LEU A 143 9.77 -8.66 -6.84
N ASN A 144 10.79 -8.98 -6.05
CA ASN A 144 10.73 -9.94 -4.94
C ASN A 144 10.76 -9.28 -3.57
N VAL A 145 10.66 -7.95 -3.51
CA VAL A 145 10.54 -7.21 -2.26
C VAL A 145 9.38 -7.74 -1.42
N ARG A 146 9.55 -7.73 -0.10
CA ARG A 146 8.52 -8.12 0.87
C ARG A 146 8.16 -6.92 1.75
N ASP A 147 6.86 -6.68 1.89
CA ASP A 147 6.32 -5.74 2.87
C ASP A 147 6.36 -6.33 4.30
N LYS A 148 5.78 -5.64 5.30
CA LYS A 148 5.73 -6.14 6.69
C LYS A 148 4.80 -7.35 6.87
N LEU A 149 3.92 -7.63 5.92
CA LEU A 149 3.11 -8.84 5.86
C LEU A 149 3.80 -9.93 5.04
N TYR A 150 5.09 -9.74 4.72
CA TYR A 150 5.89 -10.63 3.90
C TYR A 150 5.33 -10.84 2.48
N SER A 151 4.39 -10.01 2.07
CA SER A 151 3.71 -10.05 0.79
C SER A 151 4.65 -9.50 -0.28
N THR A 152 4.71 -10.18 -1.43
CA THR A 152 5.47 -9.72 -2.60
C THR A 152 4.56 -9.00 -3.59
N PRO A 153 5.10 -8.25 -4.57
CA PRO A 153 4.32 -7.72 -5.68
C PRO A 153 3.42 -8.77 -6.36
N LEU A 154 3.89 -10.01 -6.47
CA LEU A 154 3.12 -11.14 -7.04
C LEU A 154 1.90 -11.50 -6.18
N HIS A 155 2.02 -11.50 -4.85
CA HIS A 155 0.87 -11.69 -3.95
C HIS A 155 -0.15 -10.57 -4.13
N VAL A 156 0.31 -9.32 -4.15
CA VAL A 156 -0.57 -8.16 -4.29
C VAL A 156 -1.33 -8.19 -5.63
N ALA A 157 -0.64 -8.38 -6.75
CA ALA A 157 -1.25 -8.47 -8.07
C ALA A 157 -2.25 -9.64 -8.17
N THR A 158 -1.95 -10.76 -7.50
CA THR A 158 -2.83 -11.93 -7.45
C THR A 158 -4.11 -11.65 -6.66
N ARG A 159 -3.98 -11.01 -5.49
CA ARG A 159 -5.12 -10.63 -4.64
C ARG A 159 -6.06 -9.65 -5.33
N THR A 160 -5.51 -8.68 -6.05
CA THR A 160 -6.29 -7.69 -6.81
C THR A 160 -6.82 -8.23 -8.14
N GLY A 161 -6.26 -9.33 -8.65
CA GLY A 161 -6.76 -10.01 -9.85
C GLY A 161 -6.18 -9.49 -11.17
N HIS A 162 -5.09 -8.71 -11.11
CA HIS A 162 -4.47 -8.08 -12.27
C HIS A 162 -3.61 -9.07 -13.06
N THR A 163 -4.27 -9.85 -13.92
CA THR A 163 -3.67 -10.98 -14.65
C THR A 163 -2.46 -10.57 -15.49
N ALA A 164 -2.54 -9.45 -16.22
CA ALA A 164 -1.44 -8.95 -17.05
C ALA A 164 -0.19 -8.57 -16.22
N ILE A 165 -0.38 -8.07 -15.00
CA ILE A 165 0.73 -7.79 -14.08
C ILE A 165 1.35 -9.10 -13.58
N VAL A 166 0.52 -10.09 -13.23
CA VAL A 166 1.02 -11.41 -12.84
C VAL A 166 1.86 -12.04 -13.95
N GLU A 167 1.37 -12.07 -15.19
CA GLU A 167 2.12 -12.57 -16.35
C GLU A 167 3.46 -11.85 -16.51
N TYR A 168 3.46 -10.52 -16.41
CA TYR A 168 4.68 -9.73 -16.50
C TYR A 168 5.67 -10.04 -15.38
N LEU A 169 5.21 -10.08 -14.12
CA LEU A 169 6.06 -10.41 -12.97
C LEU A 169 6.69 -11.81 -13.12
N LEU A 170 5.92 -12.80 -13.57
CA LEU A 170 6.42 -14.15 -13.85
C LEU A 170 7.48 -14.14 -14.97
N SER A 171 7.22 -13.41 -16.07
CA SER A 171 8.17 -13.28 -17.19
C SER A 171 9.50 -12.63 -16.77
N CYS A 172 9.47 -11.80 -15.73
CA CYS A 172 10.64 -11.13 -15.16
C CYS A 172 11.28 -11.91 -13.99
N GLY A 173 10.89 -13.17 -13.78
CA GLY A 173 11.52 -14.04 -12.79
C GLY A 173 11.10 -13.78 -11.35
N ALA A 174 9.88 -13.28 -11.10
CA ALA A 174 9.34 -13.20 -9.75
C ALA A 174 9.30 -14.59 -9.08
N LYS A 175 9.68 -14.65 -7.81
CA LYS A 175 9.71 -15.88 -7.01
C LYS A 175 8.29 -16.34 -6.71
N ILE A 176 7.86 -17.35 -7.46
CA ILE A 176 6.49 -17.89 -7.48
C ILE A 176 6.06 -18.47 -6.13
N ASN A 177 6.98 -19.15 -5.44
CA ASN A 177 6.70 -19.90 -4.21
C ASN A 177 7.05 -19.12 -2.93
N CYS A 178 7.21 -17.79 -3.02
CA CYS A 178 7.33 -16.96 -1.83
C CYS A 178 6.08 -17.12 -0.96
N ARG A 179 6.29 -17.12 0.36
CA ARG A 179 5.23 -17.22 1.36
C ARG A 179 5.04 -15.88 2.04
N ASP A 180 3.80 -15.48 2.27
CA ASP A 180 3.49 -14.30 3.07
C ASP A 180 3.53 -14.61 4.59
N ARG A 181 3.01 -13.71 5.41
CA ARG A 181 2.96 -13.85 6.87
C ARG A 181 2.12 -15.04 7.35
N GLU A 182 1.09 -15.42 6.61
CA GLU A 182 0.23 -16.57 6.92
C GLU A 182 0.75 -17.87 6.29
N GLY A 183 1.90 -17.79 5.62
CA GLY A 183 2.47 -18.91 4.90
C GLY A 183 1.82 -19.16 3.55
N ASP A 184 0.89 -18.29 3.12
CA ASP A 184 0.23 -18.39 1.83
C ASP A 184 1.21 -18.03 0.71
N THR A 185 1.17 -18.79 -0.38
CA THR A 185 1.80 -18.39 -1.64
C THR A 185 0.82 -17.62 -2.50
N ALA A 186 1.29 -16.98 -3.58
CA ALA A 186 0.42 -16.37 -4.57
C ALA A 186 -0.64 -17.36 -5.10
N LEU A 187 -0.32 -18.66 -5.19
CA LEU A 187 -1.28 -19.67 -5.62
C LEU A 187 -2.40 -19.90 -4.58
N HIS A 188 -2.09 -19.87 -3.27
CA HIS A 188 -3.09 -19.91 -2.20
C HIS A 188 -4.06 -18.73 -2.32
N ASP A 189 -3.52 -17.52 -2.49
CA ASP A 189 -4.32 -16.31 -2.72
C ASP A 189 -5.24 -16.46 -3.94
N ALA A 190 -4.70 -16.97 -5.06
CA ALA A 190 -5.45 -17.13 -6.29
C ALA A 190 -6.64 -18.08 -6.14
N VAL A 191 -6.44 -19.22 -5.47
CA VAL A 191 -7.50 -20.21 -5.25
C VAL A 191 -8.53 -19.68 -4.25
N ARG A 192 -8.09 -19.17 -3.10
CA ARG A 192 -8.96 -18.63 -2.04
C ARG A 192 -9.84 -17.48 -2.52
N LEU A 193 -9.35 -16.67 -3.47
CA LEU A 193 -10.07 -15.53 -4.06
C LEU A 193 -10.74 -15.84 -5.40
N ASN A 194 -10.82 -17.12 -5.80
CA ASN A 194 -11.44 -17.58 -7.05
C ASN A 194 -10.85 -16.91 -8.33
N ARG A 195 -9.55 -16.62 -8.34
CA ARG A 195 -8.82 -16.04 -9.48
C ARG A 195 -8.31 -17.14 -10.41
N TYR A 196 -9.23 -17.90 -11.00
CA TYR A 196 -8.91 -19.10 -11.77
C TYR A 196 -7.90 -18.90 -12.90
N LYS A 197 -7.97 -17.76 -13.62
CA LYS A 197 -7.00 -17.43 -14.68
C LYS A 197 -5.58 -17.31 -14.12
N ILE A 198 -5.43 -16.63 -12.98
CA ILE A 198 -4.14 -16.44 -12.31
C ILE A 198 -3.65 -17.77 -11.71
N ALA A 199 -4.54 -18.56 -11.10
CA ALA A 199 -4.19 -19.88 -10.60
C ALA A 199 -3.62 -20.77 -11.73
N LYS A 200 -4.27 -20.82 -12.90
CA LYS A 200 -3.75 -21.52 -14.09
C LYS A 200 -2.35 -21.02 -14.46
N LEU A 201 -2.17 -19.70 -14.59
CA LEU A 201 -0.88 -19.12 -14.96
C LEU A 201 0.23 -19.50 -13.97
N LEU A 202 -0.04 -19.42 -12.67
CA LEU A 202 0.91 -19.79 -11.63
C LEU A 202 1.30 -21.28 -11.71
N ILE A 203 0.33 -22.17 -11.94
CA ILE A 203 0.60 -23.61 -12.11
C ILE A 203 1.44 -23.87 -13.36
N PHE A 204 1.08 -23.27 -14.49
CA PHE A 204 1.85 -23.38 -15.73
C PHE A 204 3.27 -22.83 -15.59
N ALA A 205 3.46 -21.81 -14.77
CA ALA A 205 4.76 -21.24 -14.44
C ALA A 205 5.56 -22.08 -13.41
N GLY A 206 5.01 -23.19 -12.89
CA GLY A 206 5.70 -24.09 -11.97
C GLY A 206 5.50 -23.78 -10.48
N ALA A 207 4.37 -23.16 -10.10
CA ALA A 207 4.00 -23.03 -8.69
C ALA A 207 3.89 -24.39 -8.01
N ASP A 208 4.47 -24.52 -6.83
CA ASP A 208 4.42 -25.76 -6.05
C ASP A 208 3.08 -25.84 -5.28
N THR A 209 2.25 -26.80 -5.67
CA THR A 209 0.92 -27.04 -5.07
C THR A 209 1.00 -27.71 -3.70
N LYS A 210 2.15 -28.28 -3.32
CA LYS A 210 2.33 -29.05 -2.08
C LYS A 210 2.70 -28.18 -0.89
N ILE A 211 3.03 -26.90 -1.13
CA ILE A 211 3.36 -25.97 -0.06
C ILE A 211 2.14 -25.79 0.83
N LYS A 212 2.31 -25.99 2.14
CA LYS A 212 1.24 -25.81 3.13
C LYS A 212 1.33 -24.44 3.80
N ASN A 213 0.25 -23.68 3.86
CA ASN A 213 0.19 -22.46 4.67
C ASN A 213 0.19 -22.77 6.18
N HIS A 214 0.10 -21.75 7.05
CA HIS A 214 0.06 -21.96 8.50
C HIS A 214 -1.22 -22.64 8.99
N ALA A 215 -2.31 -22.58 8.22
CA ALA A 215 -3.52 -23.36 8.48
C ALA A 215 -3.37 -24.84 8.08
N GLY A 216 -2.25 -25.22 7.46
CA GLY A 216 -1.99 -26.58 6.99
C GLY A 216 -2.62 -26.91 5.64
N GLU A 217 -3.21 -25.91 4.97
CA GLU A 217 -3.83 -26.05 3.65
C GLU A 217 -2.74 -26.17 2.59
N SER A 218 -2.74 -27.26 1.82
CA SER A 218 -2.03 -27.39 0.54
C SER A 218 -3.03 -27.53 -0.59
N LEU A 219 -2.58 -27.28 -1.82
CA LEU A 219 -3.40 -27.35 -3.03
C LEU A 219 -3.26 -28.72 -3.73
N ASP A 220 -3.24 -29.79 -2.94
CA ASP A 220 -3.00 -31.15 -3.43
C ASP A 220 -4.26 -31.76 -4.07
N ARG A 221 -4.16 -32.09 -5.37
CA ARG A 221 -5.06 -32.87 -6.26
C ARG A 221 -6.57 -32.55 -6.29
N HIS A 222 -7.24 -32.38 -5.15
CA HIS A 222 -8.70 -32.19 -5.06
C HIS A 222 -9.14 -30.72 -5.16
N ALA A 223 -8.22 -29.76 -5.04
CA ALA A 223 -8.53 -28.33 -5.19
C ALA A 223 -9.05 -27.96 -6.61
N PHE A 224 -8.81 -28.84 -7.60
CA PHE A 224 -9.30 -28.70 -8.97
C PHE A 224 -10.58 -29.49 -9.28
N GLU A 225 -11.09 -30.29 -8.32
CA GLU A 225 -12.26 -31.17 -8.49
C GLU A 225 -13.55 -30.63 -7.84
N ALA A 226 -13.51 -29.45 -7.19
CA ALA A 226 -14.70 -28.80 -6.66
C ALA A 226 -15.61 -28.22 -7.78
N PRO A 227 -16.95 -28.29 -7.64
CA PRO A 227 -17.88 -28.70 -8.72
C PRO A 227 -18.31 -27.61 -9.73
N PHE A 228 -17.52 -26.57 -9.97
CA PHE A 228 -17.87 -25.51 -10.95
C PHE A 228 -17.07 -25.55 -12.26
N VAL A 229 -16.39 -26.66 -12.52
CA VAL A 229 -15.47 -26.79 -13.65
C VAL A 229 -15.91 -27.89 -14.62
N SER A 230 -17.07 -27.69 -15.25
CA SER A 230 -17.52 -28.53 -16.38
C SER A 230 -16.83 -28.19 -17.71
N SER A 231 -15.80 -27.34 -17.72
CA SER A 231 -15.22 -26.80 -18.97
C SER A 231 -13.70 -26.76 -19.02
N TRP A 232 -12.99 -27.65 -18.31
CA TRP A 232 -11.55 -27.79 -18.49
C TRP A 232 -11.27 -29.06 -19.28
N LYS A 233 -11.60 -29.00 -20.57
CA LYS A 233 -10.96 -29.88 -21.55
C LYS A 233 -9.55 -29.35 -21.78
N TRP A 234 -8.58 -30.20 -21.48
CA TRP A 234 -7.20 -30.04 -21.92
C TRP A 234 -7.21 -30.37 -23.42
N MET A 235 -6.90 -29.38 -24.27
CA MET A 235 -6.49 -29.65 -25.66
C MET A 235 -5.00 -29.92 -25.66
#